data_AF-E2BCZ3-F1
#
_entry.id   AF-E2BCZ3-F1
#
_cell.length_a   1.000
_cell.length_b   1.000
_cell.length_c   1.000
_cell.angle_alpha   90.00
_cell.angle_beta   90.00
_cell.angle_gamma   90.00
#
_symmetry.space_group_name_H-M   'P 1'
#
loop_
_entity.id
_entity.type
_entity.pdbx_description
1 polymer ?
#
loop_
_entity_poly.entity_id
_entity_poly.type
_entity_poly.pdbx_seq_one_letter_code
_entity_poly.pdbx_strand_id
1 'polypeptide(L)'
;KYSLTRVEIKSFTIHIGVVGETLDNVILGQIPKIIFVGFVDNKAFNGSRQLNPFNFQHYGINFFSLYVDGTQAPSRSLQPKFSGNEMLYAEAYHTLFSGTGIHFLNETNSISREDYPTGYTLFAFDLTP
;
A
#
# COMPACT_ATOMS: atom_id res chain seq x y z
N LYS A 1 27.03 -4.81 17.84
CA LYS A 1 25.78 -4.05 17.58
C LYS A 1 24.84 -4.99 16.85
N TYR A 2 23.73 -5.42 17.45
CA TYR A 2 22.74 -6.27 16.78
C TYR A 2 21.77 -5.40 16.01
N SER A 3 21.50 -5.73 14.75
CA SER A 3 20.46 -5.07 13.98
C SER A 3 19.10 -5.59 14.48
N LEU A 4 18.29 -4.74 15.10
CA LEU A 4 16.92 -5.06 15.47
C LEU A 4 15.98 -4.53 14.38
N THR A 5 15.21 -5.41 13.75
CA THR A 5 14.12 -5.00 12.85
C THR A 5 12.92 -4.62 13.69
N ARG A 6 12.43 -3.37 13.53
CA ARG A 6 11.23 -2.88 14.19
C ARG A 6 10.12 -2.72 13.17
N VAL A 7 8.91 -3.16 13.53
CA VAL A 7 7.68 -2.90 12.77
C VAL A 7 6.88 -1.85 13.52
N GLU A 8 6.40 -0.84 12.80
CA GLU A 8 5.51 0.21 13.31
C GLU A 8 4.27 0.29 12.43
N ILE A 9 3.10 0.42 13.06
CA ILE A 9 1.83 0.61 12.37
C ILE A 9 1.35 2.02 12.70
N LYS A 10 0.97 2.77 11.66
CA LYS A 10 0.31 4.07 11.76
C LYS A 10 -1.01 4.01 11.03
N SER A 11 -2.01 4.68 11.56
CA SER A 11 -3.36 4.68 11.01
C SER A 11 -3.83 6.11 10.85
N PHE A 12 -4.42 6.39 9.70
CA PHE A 12 -4.97 7.69 9.31
C PHE A 12 -6.43 7.50 8.91
N THR A 13 -7.24 8.54 9.09
CA THR A 13 -8.66 8.51 8.70
C THR A 13 -8.87 9.49 7.57
N ILE A 14 -9.32 8.98 6.42
CA ILE A 14 -9.72 9.77 5.26
C ILE A 14 -11.24 9.86 5.24
N HIS A 15 -11.77 11.08 5.17
CA HIS A 15 -13.22 11.30 5.15
C HIS A 15 -13.83 11.02 3.77
N ILE A 16 -15.12 10.67 3.75
CA ILE A 16 -15.88 10.48 2.51
C ILE A 16 -15.90 11.77 1.67
N GLY A 17 -15.78 11.63 0.36
CA GLY A 17 -15.80 12.76 -0.58
C GLY A 17 -14.44 13.44 -0.80
N VAL A 18 -13.40 13.03 -0.06
CA VAL A 18 -12.02 13.46 -0.32
C VAL A 18 -11.54 12.85 -1.64
N VAL A 19 -11.06 13.71 -2.54
CA VAL A 19 -10.53 13.32 -3.87
C VAL A 19 -9.01 13.19 -3.90
N GLY A 20 -8.33 13.70 -2.87
CA GLY A 20 -6.89 13.64 -2.71
C GLY A 20 -6.49 14.09 -1.32
N GLU A 21 -5.48 13.44 -0.76
CA GLU A 21 -4.95 13.73 0.57
C GLU A 21 -3.43 13.56 0.55
N THR A 22 -2.72 14.43 1.28
CA THR A 22 -1.28 14.33 1.49
C THR A 22 -1.04 14.22 2.99
N LEU A 23 -0.37 13.15 3.39
CA LEU A 23 -0.02 12.89 4.78
C LEU A 23 1.45 13.27 4.97
N ASP A 24 1.68 14.40 5.62
CA ASP A 24 3.04 14.87 5.92
C ASP A 24 3.57 14.24 7.19
N ASN A 25 4.90 14.06 7.25
CA ASN A 25 5.61 13.61 8.46
C ASN A 25 5.05 12.29 9.05
N VAL A 26 4.57 11.39 8.18
CA VAL A 26 4.01 10.08 8.58
C VAL A 26 5.01 9.33 9.44
N ILE A 27 6.28 9.29 9.03
CA ILE A 27 7.37 8.67 9.78
C ILE A 27 8.41 9.74 10.09
N LEU A 28 8.81 9.81 11.35
CA LEU A 28 9.85 10.72 11.82
C LEU A 28 11.06 9.93 12.32
N GLY A 29 12.25 10.34 11.92
CA GLY A 29 13.51 9.72 12.33
C GLY A 29 13.97 8.64 11.36
N GLN A 30 14.11 7.40 11.83
CA GLN A 30 14.68 6.33 11.02
C GLN A 30 13.72 5.92 9.89
N ILE A 31 14.20 6.07 8.64
CA ILE A 31 13.47 5.64 7.45
C ILE A 31 13.33 4.11 7.45
N PRO A 32 12.12 3.56 7.31
CA PRO A 32 11.93 2.11 7.23
C PRO A 32 12.48 1.58 5.90
N LYS A 33 12.88 0.31 5.89
CA LYS A 33 13.28 -0.35 4.64
C LYS A 33 12.09 -0.65 3.74
N ILE A 34 10.95 -0.98 4.32
CA ILE A 34 9.75 -1.37 3.56
C ILE A 34 8.56 -0.68 4.18
N ILE A 35 7.67 -0.16 3.33
CA ILE A 35 6.38 0.42 3.72
C ILE A 35 5.28 -0.34 3.01
N PHE A 36 4.27 -0.78 3.76
CA PHE A 36 3.00 -1.24 3.20
C PHE A 36 1.90 -0.25 3.55
N VAL A 37 1.07 0.09 2.58
CA VAL A 37 -0.11 0.95 2.75
C VAL A 37 -1.34 0.24 2.23
N GLY A 38 -2.40 0.24 3.03
CA GLY A 38 -3.68 -0.35 2.70
C GLY A 38 -4.82 0.51 3.22
N PHE A 39 -5.96 0.42 2.56
CA PHE A 39 -7.16 1.16 2.92
C PHE A 39 -8.26 0.17 3.30
N VAL A 40 -8.92 0.43 4.42
CA VAL A 40 -9.96 -0.43 4.96
C VAL A 40 -11.14 0.42 5.41
N ASP A 41 -12.33 -0.18 5.42
CA ASP A 41 -13.52 0.50 5.92
C ASP A 41 -13.36 0.81 7.41
N ASN A 42 -13.72 2.03 7.82
CA ASN A 42 -13.52 2.48 9.20
C ASN A 42 -14.31 1.63 10.22
N LYS A 43 -15.49 1.13 9.87
CA LYS A 43 -16.25 0.21 10.76
C LYS A 43 -15.57 -1.15 10.84
N ALA A 44 -14.97 -1.63 9.74
CA ALA A 44 -14.19 -2.86 9.73
C ALA A 44 -12.94 -2.72 10.61
N PHE A 45 -12.19 -1.63 10.45
CA PHE A 45 -11.02 -1.30 11.28
C PHE A 45 -11.36 -1.25 12.78
N ASN A 46 -12.52 -0.68 13.14
CA ASN A 46 -13.00 -0.60 14.52
C ASN A 46 -13.70 -1.88 15.03
N GLY A 47 -13.59 -3.00 14.31
CA GLY A 47 -14.01 -4.32 14.83
C GLY A 47 -15.49 -4.65 14.66
N SER A 48 -16.16 -4.11 13.65
CA SER A 48 -17.50 -4.57 13.27
C SER A 48 -17.52 -6.07 13.01
N ARG A 49 -18.36 -6.82 13.73
CA ARG A 49 -18.47 -8.29 13.60
C ARG A 49 -18.98 -8.75 12.22
N GLN A 50 -19.59 -7.86 11.46
CA GLN A 50 -20.15 -8.15 10.15
C GLN A 50 -19.16 -7.88 9.01
N LEU A 51 -18.05 -7.21 9.30
CA LEU A 51 -17.08 -6.75 8.28
C LEU A 51 -15.72 -7.39 8.51
N ASN A 52 -14.94 -7.50 7.44
CA ASN A 52 -13.58 -8.03 7.49
C ASN A 52 -12.55 -6.88 7.59
N PRO A 53 -11.75 -6.78 8.69
CA PRO A 53 -10.73 -5.75 8.83
C PRO A 53 -9.52 -5.92 7.88
N PHE A 54 -9.41 -7.06 7.19
CA PHE A 54 -8.36 -7.33 6.20
C PHE A 54 -8.85 -7.20 4.75
N ASN A 55 -10.05 -6.62 4.54
CA ASN A 55 -10.55 -6.32 3.20
C ASN A 55 -9.95 -4.99 2.71
N PHE A 56 -8.75 -5.05 2.15
CA PHE A 56 -8.01 -3.91 1.62
C PHE A 56 -8.59 -3.45 0.29
N GLN A 57 -9.43 -2.41 0.36
CA GLN A 57 -10.15 -1.88 -0.78
C GLN A 57 -9.30 -0.85 -1.54
N HIS A 58 -9.41 -0.84 -2.86
CA HIS A 58 -8.69 0.12 -3.69
C HIS A 58 -9.32 1.53 -3.68
N TYR A 59 -10.59 1.67 -3.31
CA TYR A 59 -11.37 2.92 -3.27
C TYR A 59 -11.25 3.82 -4.51
N GLY A 60 -10.94 3.22 -5.66
CA GLY A 60 -10.71 3.96 -6.91
C GLY A 60 -9.45 4.84 -6.91
N ILE A 61 -8.48 4.62 -6.01
CA ILE A 61 -7.18 5.29 -6.03
C ILE A 61 -6.60 5.19 -7.43
N ASN A 62 -6.20 6.32 -7.99
CA ASN A 62 -5.67 6.44 -9.34
C ASN A 62 -4.34 7.20 -9.41
N PHE A 63 -3.85 7.68 -8.27
CA PHE A 63 -2.55 8.32 -8.11
C PHE A 63 -2.06 8.06 -6.69
N PHE A 64 -0.87 7.48 -6.55
CA PHE A 64 -0.28 7.15 -5.25
C PHE A 64 1.23 7.35 -5.28
N SER A 65 1.74 8.19 -4.38
CA SER A 65 3.15 8.62 -4.35
C SER A 65 3.66 8.67 -2.91
N LEU A 66 4.88 8.18 -2.72
CA LEU A 66 5.61 8.30 -1.46
C LEU A 66 6.77 9.29 -1.67
N TYR A 67 7.03 10.11 -0.65
CA TYR A 67 8.15 11.04 -0.61
C TYR A 67 9.02 10.73 0.60
N VAL A 68 10.33 10.72 0.40
CA VAL A 68 11.37 10.58 1.42
C VAL A 68 12.24 11.82 1.36
N ASP A 69 12.26 12.61 2.43
CA ASP A 69 13.01 13.87 2.52
C ASP A 69 12.82 14.81 1.31
N GLY A 70 11.56 14.95 0.86
CA GLY A 70 11.19 15.80 -0.28
C GLY A 70 11.46 15.19 -1.66
N THR A 71 12.08 14.01 -1.73
CA THR A 71 12.32 13.28 -2.99
C THR A 71 11.29 12.17 -3.15
N GLN A 72 10.70 12.07 -4.33
CA GLN A 72 9.72 11.01 -4.60
C GLN A 72 10.41 9.64 -4.71
N ALA A 73 9.85 8.63 -4.04
CA ALA A 73 10.32 7.25 -4.08
C ALA A 73 9.13 6.29 -4.28
N PRO A 74 9.05 5.53 -5.39
CA PRO A 74 9.94 5.57 -6.55
C PRO A 74 9.76 6.86 -7.37
N SER A 75 10.63 7.08 -8.37
CA SER A 75 10.67 8.30 -9.20
C SER A 75 9.39 8.58 -9.98
N ARG A 76 8.47 7.61 -10.08
CA ARG A 76 7.18 7.74 -10.72
C ARG A 76 6.08 7.33 -9.75
N SER A 77 5.01 8.12 -9.68
CA SER A 77 3.83 7.74 -8.91
C SER A 77 3.14 6.53 -9.51
N LEU A 78 2.61 5.66 -8.67
CA LEU A 78 1.70 4.61 -9.11
C LEU A 78 0.41 5.27 -9.61
N GLN A 79 -0.07 4.86 -10.78
CA GLN A 79 -1.30 5.39 -11.38
C GLN A 79 -2.26 4.26 -11.73
N PRO A 80 -2.77 3.53 -10.71
CA PRO A 80 -3.59 2.36 -10.99
C PRO A 80 -4.97 2.74 -11.54
N LYS A 81 -5.57 1.85 -12.34
CA LYS A 81 -6.95 1.98 -12.81
C LYS A 81 -7.69 0.67 -12.59
N PHE A 82 -8.74 0.72 -11.77
CA PHE A 82 -9.49 -0.46 -11.31
C PHE A 82 -10.86 -0.62 -11.98
N SER A 83 -11.21 0.24 -12.94
CA SER A 83 -12.53 0.23 -13.60
C SER A 83 -12.46 0.60 -15.08
N GLY A 84 -13.52 0.28 -15.82
CA GLY A 84 -13.62 0.50 -17.27
C GLY A 84 -13.06 -0.65 -18.11
N ASN A 85 -12.95 -0.44 -19.42
CA ASN A 85 -12.56 -1.48 -20.39
C ASN A 85 -11.12 -1.96 -20.22
N GLU A 86 -10.25 -1.11 -19.68
CA GLU A 86 -8.84 -1.43 -19.46
C GLU A 86 -8.50 -1.22 -17.98
N MET A 87 -8.09 -2.32 -17.35
CA MET A 87 -7.61 -2.36 -15.98
C MET A 87 -6.09 -2.19 -15.95
N LEU A 88 -5.62 -1.09 -15.35
CA LEU A 88 -4.20 -0.72 -15.30
C LEU A 88 -3.70 -0.72 -13.86
N TYR A 89 -3.69 -1.87 -13.19
CA TYR A 89 -3.18 -1.98 -11.81
C TYR A 89 -1.98 -2.93 -11.67
N ALA A 90 -1.42 -3.40 -12.80
CA ALA A 90 -0.31 -4.35 -12.79
C ALA A 90 0.92 -3.82 -12.05
N GLU A 91 1.26 -2.54 -12.23
CA GLU A 91 2.38 -1.89 -11.52
C GLU A 91 2.14 -1.87 -10.01
N ALA A 92 0.94 -1.48 -9.56
CA ALA A 92 0.56 -1.51 -8.15
C ALA A 92 0.60 -2.94 -7.57
N TYR A 93 0.09 -3.93 -8.31
CA TYR A 93 0.18 -5.34 -7.92
C TYR A 93 1.64 -5.82 -7.81
N HIS A 94 2.49 -5.44 -8.76
CA HIS A 94 3.90 -5.82 -8.76
C HIS A 94 4.64 -5.28 -7.53
N THR A 95 4.22 -4.16 -6.96
CA THR A 95 4.84 -3.64 -5.74
C THR A 95 4.82 -4.64 -4.60
N LEU A 96 3.82 -5.52 -4.50
CA LEU A 96 3.75 -6.53 -3.45
C LEU A 96 4.96 -7.48 -3.46
N PHE A 97 5.49 -7.80 -4.62
CA PHE A 97 6.62 -8.73 -4.75
C PHE A 97 7.92 -8.09 -4.32
N SER A 98 8.14 -6.83 -4.72
CA SER A 98 9.28 -6.03 -4.26
C SER A 98 9.21 -5.79 -2.76
N GLY A 99 8.03 -5.41 -2.26
CA GLY A 99 7.81 -5.14 -0.83
C GLY A 99 7.95 -6.36 0.07
N THR A 100 7.62 -7.57 -0.39
CA THR A 100 7.84 -8.79 0.40
C THR A 100 9.24 -9.38 0.24
N GLY A 101 10.07 -8.81 -0.64
CA GLY A 101 11.41 -9.32 -0.93
C GLY A 101 11.42 -10.64 -1.73
N ILE A 102 10.27 -11.09 -2.23
CA ILE A 102 10.15 -12.31 -3.05
C ILE A 102 10.36 -12.03 -4.53
N HIS A 103 10.63 -10.78 -4.89
CA HIS A 103 10.88 -10.39 -6.28
C HIS A 103 12.05 -11.20 -6.85
N PHE A 104 11.83 -11.84 -8.00
CA PHE A 104 12.75 -12.78 -8.65
C PHE A 104 12.99 -14.13 -7.94
N LEU A 105 12.26 -14.43 -6.85
CA LEU A 105 12.27 -15.74 -6.23
C LEU A 105 11.15 -16.62 -6.80
N ASN A 106 11.29 -17.94 -6.68
CA ASN A 106 10.22 -18.90 -6.98
C ASN A 106 9.27 -19.03 -5.77
N GLU A 107 8.81 -17.89 -5.27
CA GLU A 107 7.93 -17.76 -4.11
C GLU A 107 6.68 -16.95 -4.50
N THR A 108 5.60 -17.12 -3.75
CA THR A 108 4.32 -16.43 -3.99
C THR A 108 3.82 -15.78 -2.71
N ASN A 109 3.08 -14.68 -2.85
CA ASN A 109 2.34 -14.04 -1.77
C ASN A 109 0.88 -14.52 -1.67
N SER A 110 0.51 -15.56 -2.43
CA SER A 110 -0.85 -16.14 -2.50
C SER A 110 -1.95 -15.16 -2.93
N ILE A 111 -1.59 -14.02 -3.53
CA ILE A 111 -2.52 -13.05 -4.11
C ILE A 111 -2.35 -13.11 -5.62
N SER A 112 -3.36 -13.60 -6.33
CA SER A 112 -3.37 -13.55 -7.80
C SER A 112 -3.57 -12.11 -8.30
N ARG A 113 -3.24 -11.86 -9.56
CA ARG A 113 -3.49 -10.56 -10.18
C ARG A 113 -4.99 -10.25 -10.25
N GLU A 114 -5.81 -11.28 -10.39
CA GLU A 114 -7.26 -11.21 -10.47
C GLU A 114 -7.88 -10.93 -9.10
N ASP A 115 -7.28 -11.44 -8.03
CA ASP A 115 -7.71 -11.20 -6.64
C ASP A 115 -7.28 -9.81 -6.14
N TYR A 116 -6.18 -9.25 -6.64
CA TYR A 116 -5.67 -7.96 -6.18
C TYR A 116 -6.73 -6.84 -6.05
N PRO A 117 -7.59 -6.57 -7.05
CA PRO A 117 -8.64 -5.54 -6.94
C PRO A 117 -9.83 -5.94 -6.06
N THR A 118 -9.95 -7.19 -5.59
CA THR A 118 -11.15 -7.73 -4.92
C THR A 118 -11.06 -7.72 -3.39
N GLY A 119 -10.19 -6.88 -2.82
CA GLY A 119 -10.00 -6.79 -1.36
C GLY A 119 -8.57 -7.07 -0.89
N TYR A 120 -7.62 -7.19 -1.81
CA TYR A 120 -6.21 -7.45 -1.54
C TYR A 120 -5.29 -6.30 -2.02
N THR A 121 -5.84 -5.08 -2.16
CA THR A 121 -5.11 -3.93 -2.69
C THR A 121 -4.24 -3.28 -1.62
N LEU A 122 -3.02 -3.80 -1.47
CA LEU A 122 -1.93 -3.17 -0.73
C LEU A 122 -0.94 -2.52 -1.71
N PHE A 123 -0.37 -1.40 -1.32
CA PHE A 123 0.74 -0.75 -2.01
C PHE A 123 2.00 -0.94 -1.18
N ALA A 124 3.08 -1.40 -1.79
CA ALA A 124 4.34 -1.56 -1.09
C ALA A 124 5.44 -0.69 -1.69
N PHE A 125 6.33 -0.21 -0.84
CA PHE A 125 7.52 0.53 -1.25
C PHE A 125 8.73 -0.10 -0.57
N ASP A 126 9.67 -0.56 -1.38
CA ASP A 126 11.00 -0.96 -0.92
C ASP A 126 11.92 0.26 -1.01
N LEU A 127 12.43 0.68 0.14
CA LEU A 127 13.37 1.78 0.36
C LEU A 127 14.73 1.27 0.82
N THR A 128 15.01 -0.03 0.65
CA THR A 128 16.32 -0.60 0.94
C THR A 128 17.39 0.14 0.13
N PRO A 129 18.43 0.72 0.78
CA PRO A 129 19.50 1.43 0.09
C PRO A 129 20.33 0.56 -0.84
#